data_AF-A0A6P0TJM0-F1
#
_entry.id   AF-A0A6P0TJM0-F1
#
_cell.length_a   1.000
_cell.length_b   1.000
_cell.length_c   1.000
_cell.angle_alpha   90.00
_cell.angle_beta   90.00
_cell.angle_gamma   90.00
#
_symmetry.space_group_name_H-M   'P 1'
#
loop_
_entity.id
_entity.type
_entity.pdbx_description
1 polymer ?
#
loop_
_entity_poly.entity_id
_entity_poly.type
_entity_poly.pdbx_seq_one_letter_code
_entity_poly.pdbx_strand_id
1 'polypeptide(L)'
;MVDAMSLQYVCDPWVAVNLSMLWPGLGQLYCRATVKGGSLAIATLGLLYFAGWSLFAPDGNTLTGLLMILVAGTLYLFNLFDAYNTVRPLPKASPRDIYQPHQNRWYAIFLSQILPG
;
A
#
# COMPACT_ATOMS: atom_id res chain seq x y z
N MET A 1 34.86 11.88 10.42
CA MET A 1 33.57 11.84 9.72
C MET A 1 33.00 10.47 9.99
N VAL A 2 32.01 10.38 10.88
CA VAL A 2 31.43 9.10 11.30
C VAL A 2 30.62 8.58 10.12
N ASP A 3 31.02 7.42 9.59
CA ASP A 3 30.30 6.71 8.55
C ASP A 3 28.82 6.65 8.91
N ALA A 4 27.99 7.17 8.01
CA ALA A 4 26.55 7.02 8.11
C ALA A 4 26.26 5.53 8.18
N MET A 5 26.02 5.06 9.40
CA MET A 5 25.48 3.74 9.73
C MET A 5 24.38 3.44 8.71
N SER A 6 24.70 2.64 7.70
CA SER A 6 23.79 2.37 6.59
C SER A 6 22.61 1.61 7.17
N LEU A 7 21.52 2.30 7.48
CA LEU A 7 20.30 1.66 7.93
C LEU A 7 19.85 0.74 6.80
N GLN A 8 19.98 -0.56 7.04
CA GLN A 8 19.64 -1.59 6.08
C GLN A 8 18.13 -1.84 6.14
N TYR A 9 17.42 -1.34 5.14
CA TYR A 9 15.97 -1.52 5.01
C TYR A 9 15.66 -2.82 4.25
N VAL A 10 14.58 -3.47 4.62
CA VAL A 10 14.13 -4.77 4.05
C VAL A 10 13.44 -4.60 2.71
N CYS A 11 12.88 -3.43 2.49
CA CYS A 11 11.98 -3.13 1.39
C CYS A 11 12.19 -1.70 0.92
N ASP A 12 11.98 -1.48 -0.38
CA ASP A 12 11.97 -0.16 -1.00
C ASP A 12 10.60 0.51 -0.77
N PRO A 13 10.54 1.75 -0.22
CA PRO A 13 9.29 2.46 0.02
C PRO A 13 8.44 2.66 -1.24
N TRP A 14 9.07 2.98 -2.37
CA TRP A 14 8.35 3.25 -3.60
C TRP A 14 7.85 1.96 -4.25
N VAL A 15 8.55 0.83 -4.09
CA VAL A 15 8.00 -0.49 -4.44
C VAL A 15 6.78 -0.78 -3.60
N ALA A 16 6.85 -0.56 -2.28
CA ALA A 16 5.72 -0.79 -1.39
C ALA A 16 4.50 0.04 -1.81
N VAL A 17 4.69 1.33 -2.13
CA VAL A 17 3.61 2.20 -2.62
C VAL A 17 3.03 1.69 -3.94
N ASN A 18 3.87 1.35 -4.93
CA ASN A 18 3.40 0.84 -6.23
C ASN A 18 2.60 -0.47 -6.07
N LEU A 19 3.04 -1.38 -5.19
CA LEU A 19 2.27 -2.59 -4.87
C LEU A 19 0.93 -2.26 -4.23
N SER A 20 0.92 -1.31 -3.29
CA SER A 20 -0.29 -0.86 -2.63
C SER A 20 -1.24 -0.07 -3.55
N MET A 21 -0.76 0.43 -4.69
CA MET A 21 -1.61 1.00 -5.75
C MET A 21 -2.37 -0.09 -6.51
N LEU A 22 -1.74 -1.24 -6.75
CA LEU A 22 -2.39 -2.38 -7.39
C LEU A 22 -3.50 -2.96 -6.50
N TRP A 23 -3.20 -3.15 -5.20
CA TRP A 23 -4.19 -3.58 -4.24
C TRP A 23 -3.82 -3.16 -2.81
N PRO A 24 -4.75 -2.59 -2.03
CA PRO A 24 -4.46 -2.19 -0.65
C PRO A 24 -3.94 -3.33 0.22
N GLY A 25 -2.89 -3.03 0.98
CA GLY A 25 -2.20 -3.98 1.85
C GLY A 25 -0.98 -4.66 1.24
N LEU A 26 -0.83 -4.71 -0.09
CA LEU A 26 0.30 -5.43 -0.73
C LEU A 26 1.68 -4.83 -0.37
N GLY A 27 1.80 -3.50 -0.28
CA GLY A 27 3.04 -2.85 0.13
C GLY A 27 3.45 -3.20 1.56
N GLN A 28 2.48 -3.26 2.47
CA GLN A 28 2.69 -3.67 3.85
C GLN A 28 3.09 -5.15 3.95
N LEU A 29 2.45 -6.02 3.16
CA LEU A 29 2.83 -7.44 3.06
C LEU A 29 4.26 -7.61 2.53
N TYR A 30 4.65 -6.84 1.51
CA TYR A 30 6.01 -6.80 0.96
C TYR A 30 7.04 -6.41 2.02
N CYS A 31 6.74 -5.40 2.84
CA CYS A 31 7.57 -4.99 3.99
C CYS A 31 7.43 -5.91 5.23
N ARG A 32 6.87 -7.11 5.09
CA ARG A 32 6.64 -8.10 6.17
C ARG A 32 5.74 -7.63 7.32
N ALA A 33 4.99 -6.55 7.15
CA ALA A 33 3.94 -6.13 8.08
C ALA A 33 2.65 -6.91 7.80
N THR A 34 2.70 -8.24 7.95
CA THR A 34 1.68 -9.18 7.48
C THR A 34 0.29 -8.90 8.04
N VAL A 35 0.19 -8.66 9.34
CA VAL A 35 -1.09 -8.36 10.00
C VAL A 35 -1.70 -7.08 9.44
N LYS A 36 -0.89 -6.03 9.26
CA LYS A 36 -1.33 -4.72 8.77
C LYS A 36 -1.75 -4.77 7.31
N GLY A 37 -0.96 -5.45 6.47
CA GLY A 37 -1.29 -5.64 5.06
C GLY A 37 -2.51 -6.53 4.87
N GLY A 38 -2.61 -7.62 5.61
CA GLY A 38 -3.76 -8.52 5.57
C GLY A 38 -5.06 -7.83 6.03
N SER A 39 -5.01 -7.06 7.11
CA SER A 39 -6.20 -6.34 7.60
C SER A 39 -6.67 -5.28 6.60
N LEU A 40 -5.76 -4.52 5.98
CA LEU A 40 -6.11 -3.55 4.95
C LEU A 40 -6.71 -4.21 3.69
N ALA A 41 -6.12 -5.33 3.24
CA ALA A 41 -6.61 -6.06 2.08
C ALA A 41 -8.02 -6.62 2.32
N ILE A 42 -8.25 -7.25 3.48
CA ILE A 42 -9.55 -7.81 3.85
C ILE A 42 -10.60 -6.71 4.05
N ALA A 43 -10.24 -5.62 4.74
CA ALA A 43 -11.15 -4.50 4.97
C ALA A 43 -11.59 -3.87 3.65
N THR A 44 -10.65 -3.66 2.72
CA THR A 44 -10.97 -3.12 1.39
C THR A 44 -11.86 -4.07 0.60
N LEU A 45 -11.54 -5.37 0.57
CA LEU A 45 -12.36 -6.37 -0.12
C LEU A 45 -13.79 -6.42 0.44
N GLY A 46 -13.94 -6.38 1.77
CA GLY A 46 -15.24 -6.34 2.43
C GLY A 46 -16.04 -5.08 2.06
N LEU A 47 -15.40 -3.91 2.12
CA LEU A 47 -16.01 -2.64 1.72
C LEU A 47 -16.51 -2.66 0.27
N LEU A 48 -15.69 -3.16 -0.66
CA LEU A 48 -16.07 -3.25 -2.07
C LEU A 48 -17.17 -4.27 -2.30
N TYR A 49 -17.14 -5.41 -1.60
CA TYR A 49 -18.22 -6.40 -1.65
C TYR A 49 -19.55 -5.81 -1.18
N PHE A 50 -19.57 -5.17 -0.01
CA PHE A 50 -20.78 -4.54 0.52
C PHE A 50 -21.25 -3.37 -0.34
N ALA A 51 -20.33 -2.57 -0.90
CA ALA A 51 -20.69 -1.51 -1.84
C ALA A 51 -21.35 -2.08 -3.11
N GLY A 52 -20.76 -3.12 -3.70
CA GLY A 52 -21.31 -3.80 -4.87
C GLY A 52 -22.68 -4.39 -4.60
N TRP A 53 -22.84 -5.09 -3.47
CA TRP A 53 -24.16 -5.57 -3.04
C TRP A 53 -25.17 -4.42 -2.91
N SER A 54 -24.81 -3.34 -2.20
CA SER A 54 -25.71 -2.21 -1.97
C SER A 54 -26.09 -1.46 -3.24
N LEU A 55 -25.25 -1.48 -4.28
CA LEU A 55 -25.52 -0.83 -5.57
C LEU A 55 -26.37 -1.67 -6.52
N PHE A 56 -26.15 -2.99 -6.54
CA PHE A 56 -26.68 -3.87 -7.58
C PHE A 56 -27.73 -4.89 -7.08
N ALA A 57 -27.88 -5.07 -5.77
CA ALA A 57 -28.91 -5.97 -5.24
C ALA A 57 -30.32 -5.36 -5.41
N PRO A 58 -31.36 -6.20 -5.62
CA PRO A 58 -32.75 -5.73 -5.74
C PRO A 58 -33.23 -4.89 -4.53
N ASP A 59 -32.80 -5.27 -3.33
CA ASP A 59 -33.12 -4.59 -2.07
C ASP A 59 -31.97 -3.64 -1.62
N GLY A 60 -31.03 -3.34 -2.52
CA GLY A 60 -29.87 -2.50 -2.25
C GLY A 60 -30.21 -1.02 -2.11
N ASN A 61 -29.43 -0.31 -1.29
CA ASN A 61 -29.52 1.15 -1.19
C ASN A 61 -28.35 1.80 -1.94
N THR A 62 -28.67 2.50 -3.04
CA THR A 62 -27.65 3.15 -3.88
C THR A 62 -26.83 4.19 -3.12
N LEU A 63 -27.45 4.99 -2.26
CA LEU A 63 -26.74 6.01 -1.47
C LEU A 63 -25.72 5.37 -0.52
N THR A 64 -26.13 4.31 0.18
CA THR A 64 -25.22 3.54 1.05
C THR A 64 -24.04 2.97 0.24
N GLY A 65 -24.31 2.42 -0.95
CA GLY A 65 -23.27 1.90 -1.83
C GLY A 65 -22.26 2.96 -2.27
N LEU A 66 -22.73 4.15 -2.66
CA LEU A 66 -21.86 5.28 -3.02
C LEU A 66 -21.03 5.78 -1.83
N LEU A 67 -21.61 5.85 -0.64
CA LEU A 67 -20.88 6.21 0.58
C LEU A 67 -19.80 5.17 0.91
N MET A 68 -20.09 3.88 0.74
CA MET A 68 -19.09 2.82 0.92
C MET A 68 -17.95 2.92 -0.10
N ILE A 69 -18.22 3.28 -1.35
CA ILE A 69 -17.18 3.56 -2.35
C ILE A 69 -16.30 4.74 -1.91
N LEU A 70 -16.89 5.83 -1.40
CA LEU A 70 -16.11 6.98 -0.90
C LEU A 70 -15.21 6.59 0.28
N VAL A 71 -15.72 5.77 1.20
CA VAL A 71 -14.93 5.23 2.31
C VAL A 71 -13.81 4.33 1.79
N ALA A 72 -14.09 3.45 0.83
CA ALA A 72 -13.08 2.61 0.20
C ALA A 72 -11.99 3.43 -0.51
N GLY A 73 -12.36 4.51 -1.20
CA GLY A 73 -11.41 5.44 -1.81
C GLY A 73 -10.54 6.16 -0.79
N THR A 74 -11.13 6.58 0.34
CA THR A 74 -10.38 7.19 1.45
C THR A 74 -9.38 6.18 2.05
N LEU A 75 -9.83 4.93 2.27
CA LEU A 75 -8.98 3.86 2.77
C LEU A 75 -7.85 3.53 1.78
N TYR A 76 -8.13 3.55 0.47
CA TYR A 76 -7.14 3.35 -0.59
C TYR A 76 -6.03 4.39 -0.51
N LEU A 77 -6.38 5.68 -0.43
CA LEU A 77 -5.42 6.77 -0.29
C LEU A 77 -4.59 6.63 1.00
N PHE A 78 -5.26 6.38 2.12
CA PHE A 78 -4.58 6.11 3.40
C PHE A 78 -3.57 4.97 3.27
N ASN A 79 -3.96 3.87 2.62
CA ASN A 79 -3.11 2.72 2.39
C ASN A 79 -1.82 3.06 1.62
N LEU A 80 -1.83 4.02 0.69
CA LEU A 80 -0.62 4.43 -0.03
C LEU A 80 0.39 5.12 0.90
N PHE A 81 -0.09 6.10 1.69
CA PHE A 81 0.75 6.76 2.70
C PHE A 81 1.25 5.76 3.74
N ASP A 82 0.37 4.87 4.17
CA ASP A 82 0.68 3.86 5.16
C ASP A 82 1.74 2.86 4.65
N ALA A 83 1.69 2.47 3.37
CA ALA A 83 2.67 1.59 2.75
C ALA A 83 4.06 2.21 2.74
N TYR A 84 4.15 3.49 2.38
CA TYR A 84 5.39 4.26 2.44
C TYR A 84 5.99 4.28 3.86
N ASN A 85 5.14 4.53 4.86
CA ASN A 85 5.55 4.62 6.27
C ASN A 85 5.80 3.26 6.94
N THR A 86 5.46 2.16 6.27
CA THR A 86 5.64 0.80 6.82
C THR A 86 7.06 0.27 6.60
N VAL A 87 7.91 0.99 5.87
CA VAL A 87 9.32 0.64 5.70
C VAL A 87 10.03 0.65 7.05
N ARG A 88 10.58 -0.51 7.43
CA ARG A 88 11.28 -0.72 8.70
C ARG A 88 12.69 -1.27 8.45
N PRO A 89 13.68 -0.86 9.25
CA PRO A 89 14.95 -1.55 9.33
C PRO A 89 14.75 -2.87 10.08
N LEU A 90 15.27 -3.99 9.56
CA LEU A 90 15.28 -5.26 10.31
C LEU A 90 16.60 -5.42 11.07
N PRO A 91 16.56 -5.69 12.39
CA PRO A 91 17.77 -5.95 13.18
C PRO A 91 18.57 -7.20 12.74
N LYS A 92 17.99 -8.06 11.90
CA LYS A 92 18.59 -9.31 11.39
C LYS A 92 18.28 -9.56 9.90
N ALA A 93 18.31 -8.52 9.06
CA ALA A 93 18.23 -8.72 7.61
C ALA A 93 19.46 -9.50 7.13
N SER A 94 19.29 -10.52 6.28
CA SER A 94 20.45 -11.13 5.63
C SER A 94 21.02 -10.15 4.61
N PRO A 95 22.33 -10.18 4.28
CA PRO A 95 22.95 -9.33 3.23
C PRO A 95 22.20 -9.26 1.90
N ARG A 96 21.37 -10.28 1.58
CA ARG A 96 20.54 -10.33 0.36
C ARG A 96 19.21 -9.58 0.47
N ASP A 97 18.71 -9.36 1.67
CA ASP A 97 17.42 -8.68 1.92
C ASP A 97 17.59 -7.16 2.08
N ILE A 98 18.79 -6.65 1.82
CA ILE A 98 19.20 -5.30 2.17
C ILE A 98 19.05 -4.40 0.96
N TYR A 99 18.07 -3.51 1.04
CA TYR A 99 17.86 -2.47 0.05
C TYR A 99 19.02 -1.47 0.10
N GLN A 100 19.71 -1.30 -1.02
CA GLN A 100 20.66 -0.21 -1.24
C GLN A 100 19.93 0.91 -2.01
N PRO A 101 19.88 2.14 -1.49
CA PRO A 101 19.08 3.25 -2.04
C PRO A 101 19.56 3.81 -3.39
N HIS A 102 20.21 3.01 -4.25
CA HIS A 102 21.05 3.52 -5.31
C HIS A 102 20.34 3.99 -6.59
N GLN A 103 19.00 3.96 -6.70
CA GLN A 103 18.29 4.57 -7.83
C GLN A 103 16.76 4.56 -7.64
N ASN A 104 16.15 5.75 -7.64
CA ASN A 104 14.70 5.97 -7.47
C ASN A 104 13.86 5.55 -8.69
N ARG A 105 14.08 4.35 -9.26
CA ARG A 105 13.34 3.88 -10.45
C ARG A 105 11.84 3.78 -10.19
N TRP A 106 11.47 3.24 -9.03
CA TRP A 106 10.07 3.03 -8.65
C TRP A 106 9.33 4.34 -8.34
N TYR A 107 10.06 5.38 -7.92
CA TYR A 107 9.49 6.72 -7.81
C TYR A 107 9.14 7.30 -9.18
N ALA A 108 10.00 7.10 -10.19
CA ALA A 108 9.71 7.55 -11.56
C ALA A 108 8.48 6.82 -12.13
N ILE A 109 8.37 5.50 -11.88
CA ILE A 109 7.19 4.72 -12.27
C ILE A 109 5.93 5.25 -11.59
N PHE A 110 5.97 5.51 -10.28
CA PHE A 110 4.86 6.12 -9.54
C PHE A 110 4.45 7.48 -10.13
N LEU A 111 5.42 8.36 -10.40
CA LEU A 111 5.15 9.67 -10.99
C LEU A 111 4.50 9.59 -12.37
N SER A 112 4.94 8.66 -13.21
CA SER A 112 4.36 8.45 -14.55
C SER A 112 2.89 7.99 -14.52
N GLN A 113 2.42 7.45 -13.40
CA GLN A 113 1.02 7.07 -13.24
C GLN A 113 0.12 8.23 -12.82
N ILE A 114 0.69 9.27 -12.20
CA ILE A 114 -0.05 10.44 -11.70
C ILE A 114 -0.01 11.58 -12.71
N LEU A 115 1.16 11.80 -13.32
CA LEU A 115 1.35 12.86 -14.30
C LEU A 115 1.03 12.29 -15.69
N PRO A 116 -0.09 12.70 -16.33
CA PRO A 116 -0.24 12.46 -17.76
C PRO A 116 0.88 13.22 -18.48
N GLY A 117 1.63 12.49 -19.32
CA GLY A 117 2.72 13.04 -20.13
C GLY A 117 2.23 13.92 -21.27
#